data_AF-A0A0E3ZIU3-F1
#
_entry.id   AF-A0A0E3ZIU3-F1
#
_cell.length_a   1.000
_cell.length_b   1.000
_cell.length_c   1.000
_cell.angle_alpha   90.00
_cell.angle_beta   90.00
_cell.angle_gamma   90.00
#
_symmetry.space_group_name_H-M   'P 1'
#
loop_
_entity.id
_entity.type
_entity.pdbx_description
1 polymer ?
#
loop_
_entity_poly.entity_id
_entity_poly.type
_entity_poly.pdbx_seq_one_letter_code
_entity_poly.pdbx_strand_id
1 'polypeptide(L)'
;MRSVLAPLVLLFVVALIGCTSNFKLGERKMLQENYKNSFIEGFKTLSFCRCIKYGYDNKYDLVTEDASCRFPDYLYSEVALIDILAKVERDKILLDSASRVGRVAEGMEGKRVMDICLKFYNSSLLDSVAISRYQKDKNQ
;
A
#
# COMPACT_ATOMS: atom_id res chain seq x y z
N MET A 1 32.93 -51.46 24.54
CA MET A 1 32.43 -50.60 23.45
C MET A 1 30.91 -50.39 23.55
N ARG A 2 30.40 -49.75 24.60
CA ARG A 2 28.95 -49.49 24.77
C ARG A 2 28.60 -48.03 25.12
N SER A 3 29.58 -47.15 25.37
CA SER A 3 29.32 -45.78 25.85
C SER A 3 29.35 -44.68 24.78
N VAL A 4 29.73 -44.97 23.53
CA VAL A 4 29.90 -43.95 22.47
C VAL A 4 28.64 -43.77 21.61
N LEU A 5 27.69 -44.72 21.63
CA LEU A 5 26.44 -44.61 20.87
C LEU A 5 25.50 -43.52 21.43
N ALA A 6 25.43 -43.36 22.75
CA ALA A 6 24.54 -42.40 23.41
C ALA A 6 24.80 -40.92 23.01
N PRO A 7 26.05 -40.40 23.02
CA PRO A 7 26.30 -39.03 22.60
C PRO A 7 26.07 -38.79 21.11
N LEU A 8 26.29 -39.80 20.26
CA LEU A 8 26.06 -39.72 18.81
C LEU A 8 24.57 -39.64 18.45
N VAL A 9 23.74 -40.42 19.14
CA VAL A 9 22.28 -40.35 19.00
C VAL A 9 21.74 -39.01 19.51
N LEU A 10 22.27 -38.51 20.63
CA LEU A 10 21.88 -37.20 21.17
C LEU A 10 22.23 -36.06 20.20
N LEU A 11 23.41 -36.09 19.57
CA LEU A 11 23.82 -35.10 18.58
C LEU A 11 22.90 -35.10 17.35
N PHE A 12 22.48 -36.29 16.91
CA PHE A 12 21.58 -36.43 15.76
C PHE A 12 20.17 -35.90 16.06
N VAL A 13 19.67 -36.13 17.28
CA VAL A 13 18.37 -35.59 17.72
C VAL A 13 18.40 -34.06 17.82
N VAL A 14 19.47 -33.47 18.34
CA VAL A 14 19.62 -32.00 18.43
C VAL A 14 19.69 -31.35 17.05
N ALA A 15 20.36 -31.99 16.08
CA ALA A 15 20.43 -31.51 14.70
C ALA A 15 19.05 -31.50 14.00
N LEU A 16 18.21 -32.51 14.24
CA LEU A 16 16.87 -32.59 13.65
C LEU A 16 15.89 -31.55 14.23
N ILE A 17 16.01 -31.23 15.52
CA ILE A 17 15.17 -30.20 16.17
C ILE A 17 15.53 -28.79 15.67
N GLY A 18 16.81 -28.51 15.45
CA GLY A 18 17.29 -27.21 14.95
C GLY A 18 16.78 -26.84 13.55
N CYS A 19 16.71 -27.80 12.62
CA CYS A 19 16.33 -27.54 11.22
C CYS A 19 14.86 -27.11 11.04
N THR A 20 13.94 -27.62 11.88
CA THR A 20 12.51 -27.28 11.74
C THR A 20 12.16 -25.88 12.25
N SER A 21 12.95 -25.34 13.19
CA SER A 21 12.70 -24.03 13.80
C SER A 21 12.99 -22.86 12.85
N ASN A 22 14.08 -22.95 12.09
CA ASN A 22 14.51 -21.90 11.14
C ASN A 22 13.56 -21.78 9.94
N PHE A 23 13.02 -22.91 9.45
CA PHE A 23 12.06 -22.92 8.35
C PHE A 23 10.75 -22.20 8.74
N LYS A 24 10.18 -22.52 9.90
CA LYS A 24 8.96 -21.87 10.41
C LYS A 24 9.14 -20.38 10.69
N LEU A 25 10.33 -19.97 11.11
CA LEU A 25 10.65 -18.55 11.32
C LEU A 25 10.75 -17.78 9.99
N GLY A 26 11.35 -18.39 8.98
CA GLY A 26 11.43 -17.81 7.62
C GLY A 26 10.06 -17.60 7.00
N GLU A 27 9.18 -18.60 7.09
CA GLU A 27 7.82 -18.54 6.56
C GLU A 27 6.98 -17.43 7.23
N ARG A 28 7.07 -17.29 8.56
CA ARG A 28 6.39 -16.20 9.29
C ARG A 28 6.87 -14.81 8.88
N LYS A 29 8.19 -14.63 8.72
CA LYS A 29 8.76 -13.34 8.29
C LYS A 29 8.32 -12.98 6.88
N MET A 30 8.32 -13.95 5.96
CA MET A 30 7.85 -13.76 4.59
C MET A 30 6.37 -13.37 4.57
N LEU A 31 5.52 -14.07 5.34
CA LEU A 31 4.10 -13.74 5.43
C LEU A 31 3.87 -12.32 5.97
N GLN A 32 4.64 -11.91 6.97
CA GLN A 32 4.55 -10.57 7.55
C GLN A 32 4.96 -9.47 6.55
N GLU A 33 6.06 -9.66 5.82
CA GLU A 33 6.47 -8.72 4.78
C GLU A 33 5.47 -8.69 3.63
N ASN A 34 4.92 -9.84 3.22
CA ASN A 34 3.88 -9.89 2.19
C ASN A 34 2.64 -9.10 2.62
N TYR A 35 2.16 -9.30 3.86
CA TYR A 35 1.01 -8.56 4.38
C TYR A 35 1.30 -7.04 4.44
N LYS A 36 2.48 -6.65 4.93
CA LYS A 36 2.92 -5.25 4.94
C LYS A 36 2.92 -4.63 3.54
N ASN A 37 3.50 -5.33 2.57
CA ASN A 37 3.57 -4.84 1.20
C ASN A 37 2.17 -4.74 0.58
N SER A 38 1.31 -5.74 0.80
CA SER A 38 -0.09 -5.68 0.35
C SER A 38 -0.87 -4.53 0.99
N PHE A 39 -0.68 -4.27 2.29
CA PHE A 39 -1.31 -3.14 2.97
C PHE A 39 -0.87 -1.81 2.35
N ILE A 40 0.45 -1.61 2.21
CA ILE A 40 1.01 -0.36 1.70
C ILE A 40 0.56 -0.12 0.25
N GLU A 41 0.72 -1.12 -0.62
CA GLU A 41 0.33 -1.00 -2.03
C GLU A 41 -1.19 -0.84 -2.18
N GLY A 42 -2.00 -1.55 -1.39
CA GLY A 42 -3.45 -1.39 -1.37
C GLY A 42 -3.86 0.02 -0.93
N PHE A 43 -3.27 0.55 0.14
CA PHE A 43 -3.53 1.91 0.63
C PHE A 43 -3.21 2.96 -0.45
N LYS A 44 -2.06 2.82 -1.10
CA LYS A 44 -1.61 3.72 -2.17
C LYS A 44 -2.52 3.64 -3.39
N THR A 45 -2.87 2.43 -3.82
CA THR A 45 -3.75 2.19 -4.97
C THR A 45 -5.12 2.80 -4.74
N LEU A 46 -5.73 2.59 -3.57
CA LEU A 46 -7.03 3.17 -3.24
C LEU A 46 -6.96 4.70 -3.15
N SER A 47 -5.87 5.26 -2.62
CA SER A 47 -5.61 6.70 -2.61
C SER A 47 -5.53 7.28 -4.02
N PHE A 48 -4.87 6.59 -4.95
CA PHE A 48 -4.84 6.95 -6.36
C PHE A 48 -6.22 6.87 -7.01
N CYS A 49 -6.96 5.77 -6.80
CA CYS A 49 -8.31 5.61 -7.32
C CYS A 49 -9.25 6.72 -6.84
N ARG A 50 -9.18 7.07 -5.55
CA ARG A 50 -9.96 8.18 -4.97
C ARG A 50 -9.54 9.54 -5.55
N CYS A 51 -8.25 9.75 -5.76
CA CYS A 51 -7.75 10.97 -6.41
C CYS A 51 -8.34 11.12 -7.82
N ILE A 52 -8.36 10.05 -8.63
CA ILE A 52 -8.98 10.08 -9.97
C ILE A 52 -10.47 10.40 -9.86
N LYS A 53 -11.18 9.69 -8.99
CA LYS A 53 -12.62 9.89 -8.77
C LYS A 53 -12.93 11.36 -8.47
N TYR A 54 -12.23 11.97 -7.53
CA TYR A 54 -12.46 13.36 -7.17
C TYR A 54 -11.92 14.36 -8.20
N GLY A 55 -10.79 14.06 -8.85
CA GLY A 55 -10.20 14.90 -9.88
C GLY A 55 -11.13 15.11 -11.09
N TYR A 56 -11.88 14.06 -11.46
CA TYR A 56 -12.92 14.10 -12.50
C TYR A 56 -14.32 14.41 -11.97
N ASP A 57 -14.44 15.04 -10.79
CA ASP A 57 -15.73 15.45 -10.22
C ASP A 57 -16.74 14.29 -10.05
N ASN A 58 -16.25 13.11 -9.66
CA ASN A 58 -17.01 11.87 -9.49
C ASN A 58 -17.65 11.31 -10.77
N LYS A 59 -17.23 11.76 -11.97
CA LYS A 59 -17.74 11.23 -13.24
C LYS A 59 -17.26 9.81 -13.55
N TYR A 60 -16.10 9.42 -13.00
CA TYR A 60 -15.58 8.05 -13.12
C TYR A 60 -15.67 7.36 -11.77
N ASP A 61 -16.42 6.26 -11.71
CA ASP A 61 -16.50 5.43 -10.52
C ASP A 61 -15.64 4.17 -10.70
N LEU A 62 -14.34 4.36 -10.53
CA LEU A 62 -13.36 3.29 -10.71
C LEU A 62 -13.61 2.07 -9.82
N VAL A 63 -14.36 2.18 -8.72
CA VAL A 63 -14.72 1.05 -7.86
C VAL A 63 -15.56 0.00 -8.62
N THR A 64 -16.41 0.47 -9.52
CA THR A 64 -17.26 -0.41 -10.34
C THR A 64 -16.52 -0.92 -11.57
N GLU A 65 -15.66 -0.09 -12.15
CA GLU A 65 -14.94 -0.37 -13.40
C GLU A 65 -13.65 -1.19 -13.20
N ASP A 66 -12.99 -1.08 -12.04
CA ASP A 66 -11.70 -1.71 -11.75
C ASP A 66 -11.70 -2.37 -10.35
N ALA A 67 -11.41 -3.67 -10.32
CA ALA A 67 -11.37 -4.45 -9.08
C ALA A 67 -10.27 -3.97 -8.11
N SER A 68 -9.18 -3.40 -8.62
CA SER A 68 -8.08 -2.85 -7.80
C SER A 68 -8.51 -1.63 -6.98
N CYS A 69 -9.58 -0.95 -7.39
CA CYS A 69 -10.13 0.21 -6.67
C CYS A 69 -11.19 -0.17 -5.62
N ARG A 70 -11.44 -1.46 -5.39
CA ARG A 70 -12.36 -1.94 -4.35
C ARG A 70 -11.61 -2.10 -3.03
N PHE A 71 -12.24 -1.64 -1.94
CA PHE A 71 -11.65 -1.76 -0.62
C PHE A 71 -11.64 -3.23 -0.17
N PRO A 72 -10.47 -3.81 0.14
CA PRO A 72 -10.40 -5.08 0.84
C PRO A 72 -10.71 -4.89 2.32
N ASP A 73 -11.12 -5.97 2.99
CA ASP A 73 -11.54 -5.97 4.40
C ASP A 73 -10.54 -5.28 5.33
N TYR A 74 -9.24 -5.52 5.12
CA TYR A 74 -8.14 -4.97 5.93
C TYR A 74 -7.85 -3.46 5.72
N LEU A 75 -8.57 -2.79 4.81
CA LEU A 75 -8.42 -1.34 4.56
C LEU A 75 -9.71 -0.54 4.77
N TYR A 76 -10.82 -1.13 5.23
CA TYR A 76 -12.06 -0.38 5.45
C TYR A 76 -11.93 0.69 6.54
N SER A 77 -11.10 0.44 7.57
CA SER A 77 -10.80 1.42 8.62
C SER A 77 -10.09 2.68 8.08
N GLU A 78 -9.47 2.58 6.90
CA GLU A 78 -8.66 3.64 6.30
C GLU A 78 -9.44 4.50 5.29
N VAL A 79 -10.68 4.13 4.94
CA VAL A 79 -11.50 4.80 3.91
C VAL A 79 -11.55 6.31 4.12
N ALA A 80 -11.84 6.77 5.34
CA ALA A 80 -11.98 8.19 5.63
C ALA A 80 -10.67 8.96 5.42
N LEU A 81 -9.54 8.38 5.83
CA LEU A 81 -8.23 9.00 5.64
C LEU A 81 -7.85 9.06 4.15
N ILE A 82 -8.05 7.96 3.44
CA ILE A 82 -7.82 7.86 2.00
C ILE A 82 -8.65 8.92 1.25
N ASP A 83 -9.93 9.08 1.59
CA ASP A 83 -10.80 10.08 1.00
C ASP A 83 -10.34 11.52 1.30
N ILE A 84 -9.84 11.79 2.51
CA ILE A 84 -9.28 13.11 2.87
C ILE A 84 -8.04 13.41 2.03
N LEU A 85 -7.08 12.49 1.95
CA LEU A 85 -5.85 12.68 1.19
C LEU A 85 -6.15 12.92 -0.30
N ALA A 86 -7.07 12.15 -0.88
CA ALA A 86 -7.47 12.31 -2.26
C ALA A 86 -8.16 13.66 -2.54
N LYS A 87 -8.95 14.19 -1.60
CA LYS A 87 -9.58 15.52 -1.73
C LYS A 87 -8.55 16.64 -1.73
N VAL A 88 -7.50 16.52 -0.92
CA VAL A 88 -6.38 17.48 -0.94
C VAL A 88 -5.72 17.53 -2.32
N GLU A 89 -5.51 16.39 -2.96
CA GLU A 89 -4.95 16.36 -4.33
C GLU A 89 -5.93 16.90 -5.37
N ARG A 90 -7.23 16.65 -5.21
CA ARG A 90 -8.26 17.29 -6.05
C ARG A 90 -8.18 18.81 -5.99
N ASP A 91 -7.93 19.38 -4.82
CA ASP A 91 -7.81 20.84 -4.70
C ASP A 91 -6.55 21.37 -5.41
N LYS A 92 -5.45 20.60 -5.40
CA LYS A 92 -4.27 20.91 -6.23
C LYS A 92 -4.58 20.83 -7.72
N ILE A 93 -5.38 19.85 -8.16
CA ILE A 93 -5.83 19.73 -9.56
C ILE A 93 -6.61 20.97 -9.98
N LEU A 94 -7.53 21.46 -9.13
CA LEU A 94 -8.29 22.67 -9.43
C LEU A 94 -7.40 23.90 -9.51
N LEU A 95 -6.48 24.05 -8.55
CA LEU A 95 -5.56 25.17 -8.52
C LEU A 95 -4.64 25.18 -9.75
N ASP A 96 -4.10 24.02 -10.13
CA ASP A 96 -3.28 23.85 -11.33
C ASP A 96 -4.05 24.27 -12.59
N SER A 97 -5.28 23.76 -12.76
CA SER A 97 -6.12 24.08 -13.92
C SER A 97 -6.43 25.58 -13.99
N ALA A 98 -6.84 26.20 -12.89
CA ALA A 98 -7.13 27.64 -12.85
C ALA A 98 -5.89 28.49 -13.14
N SER A 99 -4.70 28.06 -12.69
CA SER A 99 -3.45 28.78 -12.90
C SER A 99 -2.96 28.76 -14.36
N ARG A 100 -3.47 27.85 -15.19
CA ARG A 100 -3.03 27.64 -16.58
C ARG A 100 -3.85 28.40 -17.61
N VAL A 101 -5.04 28.87 -17.27
CA VAL A 101 -5.93 29.61 -18.19
C VAL A 101 -5.20 30.80 -18.80
N GLY A 102 -5.12 30.86 -20.13
CA GLY A 102 -4.41 31.91 -20.86
C GLY A 102 -2.88 31.92 -20.70
N ARG A 103 -2.29 30.89 -20.06
CA ARG A 103 -0.84 30.75 -19.83
C ARG A 103 -0.21 29.53 -20.50
N VAL A 104 -1.03 28.68 -21.12
CA VAL A 104 -0.59 27.50 -21.88
C VAL A 104 -1.23 27.51 -23.27
N ALA A 105 -0.76 26.64 -24.16
CA ALA A 105 -1.34 26.51 -25.49
C ALA A 105 -2.83 26.16 -25.40
N GLU A 106 -3.61 26.66 -26.36
CA GLU A 106 -5.03 26.40 -26.48
C GLU A 106 -5.30 24.87 -26.44
N GLY A 107 -6.29 24.46 -25.65
CA GLY A 107 -6.60 23.04 -25.41
C GLY A 107 -5.74 22.34 -24.34
N MET A 108 -4.68 22.97 -23.81
CA MET A 108 -3.88 22.43 -22.70
C MET A 108 -4.30 22.96 -21.31
N GLU A 109 -5.39 23.73 -21.22
CA GLU A 109 -5.86 24.40 -20.01
C GLU A 109 -6.66 23.48 -19.07
N GLY A 110 -7.00 22.27 -19.55
CA GLY A 110 -7.76 21.28 -18.81
C GLY A 110 -7.07 20.73 -17.56
N LYS A 111 -7.87 20.04 -16.72
CA LYS A 111 -7.39 19.38 -15.51
C LYS A 111 -6.38 18.28 -15.83
N ARG A 112 -5.20 18.34 -15.22
CA ARG A 112 -4.16 17.29 -15.32
C ARG A 112 -4.34 16.22 -14.25
N VAL A 113 -5.51 15.59 -14.23
CA VAL A 113 -5.89 14.62 -13.18
C VAL A 113 -4.87 13.49 -13.06
N MET A 114 -4.56 12.81 -14.17
CA MET A 114 -3.66 11.65 -14.16
C MET A 114 -2.23 12.02 -13.72
N ASP A 115 -1.69 13.15 -14.20
CA ASP A 115 -0.34 13.61 -13.81
C ASP A 115 -0.25 13.86 -12.31
N ILE A 116 -1.23 14.57 -11.73
CA ILE A 116 -1.22 14.91 -10.31
C ILE A 116 -1.48 13.67 -9.45
N CYS A 117 -2.45 12.83 -9.80
CA CYS A 117 -2.72 11.60 -9.05
C CYS A 117 -1.55 10.61 -9.11
N LEU A 118 -0.85 10.51 -10.25
CA LEU A 118 0.34 9.64 -10.37
C LEU A 118 1.52 10.19 -9.54
N LYS A 119 1.70 11.52 -9.50
CA LYS A 119 2.67 12.14 -8.59
C LYS A 119 2.34 11.87 -7.13
N PHE A 120 1.06 11.93 -6.76
CA PHE A 120 0.60 11.58 -5.42
C PHE A 120 0.86 10.11 -5.07
N TYR A 121 0.53 9.18 -5.97
CA TYR A 121 0.80 7.75 -5.81
C TYR A 121 2.29 7.46 -5.55
N ASN A 122 3.18 8.18 -6.25
CA ASN A 122 4.64 8.03 -6.11
C ASN A 122 5.25 8.96 -5.04
N SER A 123 4.44 9.62 -4.21
CA SER A 123 4.95 10.58 -3.25
C SER A 123 5.47 9.91 -1.98
N SER A 124 6.63 10.37 -1.50
CA SER A 124 7.21 9.93 -0.22
C SER A 124 6.30 10.23 0.98
N LEU A 125 5.44 11.24 0.87
CA LEU A 125 4.44 11.56 1.87
C LEU A 125 3.39 10.45 1.96
N LEU A 126 2.84 10.00 0.83
CA LEU A 126 1.87 8.91 0.82
C LEU A 126 2.51 7.60 1.32
N ASP A 127 3.74 7.32 0.91
CA ASP A 127 4.50 6.17 1.42
C ASP A 127 4.64 6.21 2.95
N SER A 128 5.01 7.38 3.49
CA SER A 128 5.18 7.58 4.93
C SER A 128 3.87 7.40 5.69
N VAL A 129 2.76 7.91 5.13
CA VAL A 129 1.43 7.73 5.72
C VAL A 129 1.04 6.26 5.71
N ALA A 130 1.16 5.57 4.57
CA ALA A 130 0.80 4.15 4.46
C ALA A 130 1.61 3.28 5.44
N ILE A 131 2.91 3.51 5.56
CA ILE A 131 3.78 2.82 6.53
C ILE A 131 3.33 3.11 7.97
N SER A 132 3.01 4.36 8.30
CA SER A 132 2.53 4.73 9.64
C SER A 132 1.20 4.06 9.98
N ARG A 133 0.28 3.97 9.01
CA ARG A 133 -1.02 3.31 9.19
C ARG A 133 -0.86 1.80 9.38
N TYR A 134 -0.01 1.15 8.59
CA TYR A 134 0.34 -0.25 8.78
C TYR A 134 0.90 -0.54 10.19
N GLN A 135 1.77 0.33 10.69
CA GLN A 135 2.33 0.18 12.04
C GLN A 135 1.26 0.31 13.13
N LYS A 136 0.22 1.12 12.91
CA LYS A 136 -0.91 1.25 13.83
C LYS A 136 -1.82 0.02 13.77
N ASP A 137 -2.14 -0.47 12.57
CA ASP A 137 -2.94 -1.68 12.34
C ASP A 137 -2.32 -2.90 13.05
N LYS A 138 -0.99 -3.07 12.96
CA LYS A 138 -0.27 -4.17 13.62
C LYS A 138 -0.38 -4.17 15.16
N ASN A 139 -0.66 -3.01 15.78
CA ASN A 139 -0.70 -2.86 17.23
C ASN A 139 -2.13 -2.94 17.82
N GLN A 140 -3.14 -3.20 16.98
CA GLN A 140 -4.52 -3.46 17.39
C GLN A 140 -4.78 -4.96 17.52
#